data_AF-H1HMM7-F1
#
_entry.id   AF-H1HMM7-F1
#
_cell.length_a   1.000
_cell.length_b   1.000
_cell.length_c   1.000
_cell.angle_alpha   90.00
_cell.angle_beta   90.00
_cell.angle_gamma   90.00
#
_symmetry.space_group_name_H-M   'P 1'
#
loop_
_entity.id
_entity.type
_entity.pdbx_description
1 polymer ?
#
loop_
_entity_poly.entity_id
_entity_poly.type
_entity_poly.pdbx_seq_one_letter_code
_entity_poly.pdbx_strand_id
1 'polypeptide(L)'
;MKNRECPYCHRKIALKRCLRYFYRGTNYATTCNHCGKEIRLTKEPVPFMYCFCAGILSAYVPSYFFLYRLHWPFLKAVLYDLPFLFLCTTACTILTFKRLFFKRTD
;
A
#
# COMPACT_ATOMS: atom_id res chain seq x y z
N MET A 1 -14.50 -8.17 12.51
CA MET A 1 -14.61 -7.07 11.52
C MET A 1 -14.17 -7.60 10.16
N LYS A 2 -14.96 -7.47 9.09
CA LYS A 2 -14.52 -7.90 7.76
C LYS A 2 -13.75 -6.78 7.05
N ASN A 3 -12.91 -7.16 6.10
CA ASN A 3 -12.08 -6.23 5.34
C ASN A 3 -12.94 -5.22 4.56
N ARG A 4 -12.61 -3.92 4.65
CA ARG A 4 -13.31 -2.79 4.01
C ARG A 4 -14.79 -2.67 4.34
N GLU A 5 -15.21 -3.17 5.50
CA GLU A 5 -16.60 -3.07 5.95
C GLU A 5 -16.79 -1.85 6.87
N CYS A 6 -17.90 -1.13 6.71
CA CYS A 6 -18.24 -0.04 7.63
C CYS A 6 -18.76 -0.60 8.96
N PRO A 7 -18.26 -0.14 10.13
CA PRO A 7 -18.68 -0.61 11.45
C PRO A 7 -20.07 -0.12 11.89
N TYR A 8 -20.72 0.76 11.11
CA TYR A 8 -22.08 1.23 11.36
C TYR A 8 -23.12 0.54 10.48
N CYS A 9 -22.90 0.51 9.17
CA CYS A 9 -23.88 -0.02 8.22
C CYS A 9 -23.54 -1.40 7.66
N HIS A 10 -22.40 -1.99 8.04
CA HIS A 10 -21.96 -3.32 7.60
C HIS A 10 -21.82 -3.50 6.07
N ARG A 11 -21.85 -2.39 5.33
CA ARG A 11 -21.65 -2.37 3.87
C ARG A 11 -20.19 -2.15 3.52
N LYS A 12 -19.77 -2.70 2.39
CA LYS A 12 -18.42 -2.50 1.84
C LYS A 12 -18.23 -1.05 1.39
N ILE A 13 -17.11 -0.45 1.79
CA ILE A 13 -16.70 0.90 1.40
C ILE A 13 -16.08 0.85 0.01
N ALA A 14 -16.38 1.85 -0.81
CA ALA A 14 -15.87 1.92 -2.17
C ALA A 14 -14.36 2.08 -2.21
N LEU A 15 -13.71 1.42 -3.18
CA LEU A 15 -12.27 1.47 -3.41
C LEU A 15 -11.74 2.90 -3.59
N LYS A 16 -12.51 3.79 -4.24
CA LYS A 16 -12.14 5.20 -4.43
C LYS A 16 -11.87 5.95 -3.12
N ARG A 17 -12.62 5.63 -2.05
CA ARG A 17 -12.38 6.19 -0.71
C ARG A 17 -11.12 5.61 -0.09
N CYS A 18 -10.89 4.32 -0.27
CA CYS A 18 -9.70 3.63 0.22
C CYS A 18 -8.42 4.15 -0.46
N LEU A 19 -8.46 4.45 -1.76
CA LEU A 19 -7.34 5.02 -2.51
C LEU A 19 -6.85 6.35 -1.93
N ARG A 20 -7.75 7.12 -1.30
CA ARG A 20 -7.41 8.40 -0.66
C ARG A 20 -6.41 8.23 0.49
N TYR A 21 -6.35 7.05 1.13
CA TYR A 21 -5.35 6.75 2.17
C TYR A 21 -3.92 6.63 1.62
N PHE A 22 -3.74 6.23 0.35
CA PHE A 22 -2.41 6.23 -0.25
C PHE A 22 -1.87 7.63 -0.49
N TYR A 23 -2.76 8.60 -0.77
CA TYR A 23 -2.37 9.99 -1.03
C TYR A 23 -2.30 10.85 0.24
N ARG A 24 -3.26 10.69 1.16
CA ARG A 24 -3.37 11.51 2.39
C ARG A 24 -2.75 10.87 3.63
N GLY A 25 -2.29 9.62 3.53
CA GLY A 25 -1.80 8.84 4.67
C GLY A 25 -2.92 8.19 5.48
N THR A 26 -2.51 7.37 6.46
CA THR A 26 -3.37 6.45 7.24
C THR A 26 -4.06 7.10 8.45
N ASN A 27 -3.63 8.30 8.86
CA ASN A 27 -4.20 9.06 9.99
C ASN A 27 -5.47 9.86 9.65
N TYR A 28 -5.90 9.84 8.39
CA TYR A 28 -7.07 10.60 7.96
C TYR A 28 -8.39 9.87 8.31
N ALA A 29 -9.36 10.59 8.88
CA ALA A 29 -10.73 10.06 9.05
C ALA A 29 -11.47 10.13 7.70
N THR A 30 -12.19 9.06 7.32
CA THR A 30 -12.98 9.04 6.09
C THR A 30 -14.45 8.88 6.40
N THR A 31 -15.34 9.47 5.59
CA THR A 31 -16.79 9.18 5.72
C THR A 31 -17.21 7.97 4.89
N CYS A 32 -18.16 7.19 5.42
CA CYS A 32 -18.78 6.09 4.71
C CYS A 32 -19.68 6.61 3.58
N ASN A 33 -19.63 5.98 2.39
CA ASN A 33 -20.49 6.34 1.26
C ASN A 33 -21.98 6.06 1.48
N HIS A 34 -22.31 5.12 2.38
CA HIS A 34 -23.70 4.66 2.57
C HIS A 34 -24.40 5.35 3.73
N CYS A 35 -23.71 5.51 4.86
CA CYS A 35 -24.31 6.08 6.07
C CYS A 35 -23.81 7.48 6.41
N GLY A 36 -22.87 8.04 5.64
CA GLY A 36 -22.31 9.37 5.89
C GLY A 36 -21.43 9.50 7.14
N LYS A 37 -21.47 8.52 8.06
CA LYS A 37 -20.70 8.55 9.32
C LYS A 37 -19.19 8.50 9.08
N GLU A 38 -18.46 9.22 9.92
CA GLU A 38 -17.00 9.18 9.98
C GLU A 38 -16.50 7.84 10.53
N ILE A 39 -15.49 7.30 9.88
CA ILE A 39 -14.82 6.05 10.20
C ILE A 39 -13.31 6.26 10.12
N ARG A 40 -12.59 5.63 11.04
CA ARG A 40 -11.12 5.64 11.08
C ARG A 40 -10.57 4.25 10.85
N LEU A 41 -9.33 4.17 10.37
CA LEU A 41 -8.63 2.89 10.33
C LEU A 41 -8.36 2.41 11.76
N THR A 42 -8.57 1.11 12.00
CA THR A 42 -8.30 0.50 13.30
C THR A 42 -6.81 0.49 13.61
N LYS A 43 -6.03 0.18 12.58
CA LYS A 43 -4.57 0.12 12.60
C LYS A 43 -4.03 0.46 11.22
N GLU A 44 -2.74 0.77 11.16
CA GLU A 44 -2.06 0.91 9.89
C GLU A 44 -2.07 -0.43 9.14
N PRO A 45 -2.56 -0.49 7.88
CA PRO A 45 -2.72 -1.74 7.14
C PRO A 45 -1.37 -2.42 6.86
N VAL A 46 -0.38 -1.62 6.47
CA VAL A 46 1.03 -2.00 6.35
C VAL A 46 1.83 -0.84 6.92
N PRO A 47 2.74 -1.05 7.89
CA PRO A 47 3.53 0.04 8.43
C PRO A 47 4.35 0.71 7.34
N PHE A 48 4.37 2.04 7.31
CA PHE A 48 5.07 2.81 6.27
C PHE A 48 6.54 2.35 6.09
N MET A 49 7.24 2.08 7.20
CA MET A 49 8.63 1.59 7.18
C MET A 49 8.81 0.29 6.39
N TYR A 50 7.82 -0.63 6.43
CA TYR A 50 7.92 -1.89 5.71
C TYR A 50 7.81 -1.67 4.21
N CYS A 51 6.91 -0.79 3.77
CA CYS A 51 6.79 -0.39 2.37
C CYS A 51 8.06 0.32 1.89
N PHE A 52 8.64 1.21 2.72
CA PHE A 52 9.87 1.93 2.41
C PHE A 52 11.06 0.96 2.26
N CYS A 53 11.27 0.06 3.23
CA CYS A 53 12.31 -0.95 3.16
C CYS A 53 12.12 -1.91 1.97
N ALA A 54 10.88 -2.33 1.67
CA ALA A 54 10.59 -3.17 0.51
C ALA A 54 10.91 -2.44 -0.81
N GLY A 55 10.64 -1.14 -0.89
CA GLY A 55 11.04 -0.31 -2.04
C GLY A 55 12.55 -0.28 -2.22
N ILE A 56 13.31 0.00 -1.16
CA ILE A 56 14.78 0.02 -1.21
C ILE A 56 15.34 -1.34 -1.59
N LEU A 57 14.90 -2.41 -0.93
CA LEU A 57 15.37 -3.77 -1.19
C LEU A 57 15.06 -4.23 -2.61
N SER A 58 13.90 -3.84 -3.15
CA SER A 58 13.48 -4.20 -4.51
C SER A 58 14.26 -3.49 -5.61
N ALA A 59 14.93 -2.37 -5.31
CA ALA A 59 15.91 -1.77 -6.21
C ALA A 59 17.32 -2.31 -5.95
N TYR A 60 17.74 -2.36 -4.68
CA TYR A 60 19.10 -2.71 -4.30
C TYR A 60 19.50 -4.14 -4.70
N VAL A 61 18.65 -5.13 -4.45
CA VAL A 61 18.94 -6.54 -4.75
C VAL A 61 19.15 -6.78 -6.25
N PRO A 62 18.22 -6.40 -7.15
CA PRO A 62 18.42 -6.60 -8.58
C PRO A 62 19.51 -5.70 -9.16
N SER A 63 19.66 -4.44 -8.71
CA SER A 63 20.81 -3.59 -9.05
C SER A 63 22.14 -4.29 -8.74
N TYR A 64 22.30 -4.82 -7.52
CA TYR A 64 23.52 -5.52 -7.10
C TYR A 64 23.78 -6.73 -8.01
N PHE A 65 22.75 -7.52 -8.31
CA PHE A 65 22.86 -8.68 -9.17
C PHE A 65 23.27 -8.30 -10.61
N PHE A 66 22.61 -7.31 -11.22
CA PHE A 66 22.89 -6.91 -12.60
C PHE A 66 24.27 -6.24 -12.76
N LEU A 67 24.67 -5.40 -11.80
CA LEU A 67 25.95 -4.69 -11.85
C LEU A 67 27.13 -5.62 -11.56
N TYR A 68 27.06 -6.41 -10.48
CA TYR A 68 28.21 -7.17 -10.01
C TYR A 68 28.30 -8.58 -10.57
N ARG A 69 27.17 -9.23 -10.90
CA ARG A 69 27.18 -10.61 -11.41
C ARG A 69 27.14 -10.67 -12.94
N LEU A 70 26.34 -9.80 -13.56
CA LEU A 70 26.16 -9.77 -15.01
C LEU A 70 27.02 -8.71 -15.70
N HIS A 71 27.73 -7.88 -14.92
CA HIS A 71 28.59 -6.79 -15.42
C HIS A 71 27.89 -5.88 -16.43
N TRP A 72 26.59 -5.63 -16.23
CA TRP A 72 25.84 -4.74 -17.10
C TRP A 72 26.20 -3.28 -16.83
N PRO A 73 26.15 -2.42 -17.85
CA PRO A 73 26.30 -0.98 -17.64
C PRO A 73 25.16 -0.46 -16.76
N PHE A 74 25.47 0.54 -15.94
CA PHE A 74 24.55 1.09 -14.93
C PHE A 74 23.16 1.43 -15.47
N LEU A 75 23.11 2.10 -16.63
CA LEU A 75 21.84 2.50 -17.26
C LEU A 75 20.94 1.30 -17.59
N LYS A 76 21.55 0.18 -18.03
CA LYS A 76 20.83 -1.04 -18.36
C LYS A 76 20.35 -1.76 -17.10
N ALA A 77 21.16 -1.81 -16.05
CA ALA A 77 20.74 -2.36 -14.76
C ALA A 77 19.51 -1.62 -14.20
N VAL A 78 19.54 -0.28 -14.18
CA VAL A 78 18.43 0.54 -13.68
C VAL A 78 17.14 0.32 -14.49
N LEU A 79 17.24 0.20 -15.82
CA LEU A 79 16.07 -0.03 -16.67
C LEU A 79 15.41 -1.39 -16.37
N TYR A 80 16.21 -2.40 -16.02
CA TYR A 80 15.72 -3.73 -15.66
C TYR A 80 15.25 -3.87 -14.21
N ASP A 81 15.52 -2.89 -13.35
CA ASP A 81 14.97 -2.84 -11.99
C ASP A 81 13.53 -2.33 -11.93
N LEU A 82 13.11 -1.56 -12.94
CA LEU A 82 11.73 -1.06 -13.08
C LEU A 82 10.64 -2.13 -12.91
N PRO A 83 10.71 -3.31 -13.56
CA PRO A 83 9.71 -4.37 -13.34
C PRO A 83 9.69 -4.88 -11.89
N PHE A 84 10.84 -4.95 -11.20
CA PHE A 84 10.89 -5.38 -9.80
C PHE A 84 10.24 -4.36 -8.86
N LEU A 85 10.51 -3.07 -9.09
CA LEU A 85 9.82 -1.97 -8.39
C LEU A 85 8.31 -2.01 -8.63
N PHE A 86 7.88 -2.26 -9.87
CA PHE A 86 6.45 -2.38 -10.21
C PHE A 86 5.79 -3.58 -9.50
N LEU A 87 6.45 -4.73 -9.46
CA LEU A 87 5.94 -5.91 -8.75
C LEU A 87 5.84 -5.68 -7.23
N CYS A 88 6.83 -5.01 -6.63
CA CYS A 88 6.82 -4.75 -5.20
C CYS A 88 5.75 -3.71 -4.80
N THR A 89 5.59 -2.65 -5.59
CA THR A 89 4.54 -1.64 -5.37
C THR A 89 3.14 -2.23 -5.55
N THR A 90 2.91 -3.05 -6.56
CA THR A 90 1.63 -3.76 -6.75
C THR A 90 1.35 -4.75 -5.62
N ALA A 91 2.35 -5.51 -5.15
CA ALA A 91 2.19 -6.38 -3.99
C ALA A 91 1.83 -5.59 -2.71
N CYS A 92 2.54 -4.48 -2.44
CA CYS A 92 2.28 -3.62 -1.28
C CYS A 92 0.88 -3.00 -1.32
N THR A 93 0.42 -2.54 -2.49
CA THR A 93 -0.94 -2.00 -2.63
C THR A 93 -2.00 -3.07 -2.40
N ILE A 94 -1.85 -4.28 -2.96
CA ILE A 94 -2.78 -5.41 -2.73
C ILE A 94 -2.82 -5.79 -1.24
N LEU A 95 -1.67 -5.90 -0.58
CA LEU A 95 -1.59 -6.20 0.85
C LEU A 95 -2.27 -5.12 1.69
N THR A 96 -2.05 -3.85 1.34
CA THR A 96 -2.70 -2.71 1.97
C THR A 96 -4.21 -2.84 1.85
N PHE A 97 -4.76 -3.07 0.65
CA PHE A 97 -6.20 -3.26 0.45
C PHE A 97 -6.79 -4.47 1.18
N LYS A 98 -6.00 -5.54 1.37
CA LYS A 98 -6.43 -6.72 2.14
C LYS A 98 -6.47 -6.47 3.65
N ARG A 99 -5.69 -5.50 4.15
CA ARG A 99 -5.54 -5.19 5.59
C ARG A 99 -6.26 -3.91 6.03
N LEU A 100 -7.17 -3.35 5.23
CA LEU A 100 -7.98 -2.19 5.60
C LEU A 100 -9.13 -2.60 6.54
N PHE A 101 -8.95 -2.37 7.83
CA PHE A 101 -9.99 -2.52 8.84
C PHE A 101 -10.40 -1.17 9.40
N PHE A 102 -11.70 -0.95 9.56
CA PHE A 102 -12.26 0.31 10.04
C PHE A 102 -12.85 0.14 11.45
N LYS A 103 -12.66 1.15 12.29
CA LYS A 103 -13.28 1.31 13.60
C LYS A 103 -14.22 2.51 13.62
N ARG A 104 -15.13 2.52 14.61
CA ARG A 104 -15.99 3.67 14.90
C ARG A 104 -15.13 4.83 15.40
N THR A 105 -15.58 6.03 15.10
CA THR A 105 -15.00 7.25 15.65
C THR A 105 -15.83 7.53 16.89
N ASP A 106 -15.22 7.40 18.07
CA ASP A 106 -15.83 7.76 19.35
C ASP A 106 -15.81 9.28 19.53
#